data_AF-A0A810NYN0-F1
#
_entry.id   AF-A0A810NYN0-F1
#
_cell.length_a   1.000
_cell.length_b   1.000
_cell.length_c   1.000
_cell.angle_alpha   90.00
_cell.angle_beta   90.00
_cell.angle_gamma   90.00
#
_symmetry.space_group_name_H-M   'P 1'
#
loop_
_entity.id
_entity.type
_entity.pdbx_description
1 polymer ?
#
loop_
_entity_poly.entity_id
_entity_poly.type
_entity_poly.pdbx_seq_one_letter_code
_entity_poly.pdbx_strand_id
1 'polypeptide(L)'
;MNRDRLINLLAAGGEAFRECRLALAGGASFAVRTKPLPADELAPTYAARLEITEAAGLDRQGMAAAVEVLKALGDGEVCLGEVVAPRQRFLLFLLADRVCCTDR
;
A
#
# COMPACT_ATOMS: atom_id res chain seq x y z
N MET A 1 11.65 -1.31 -9.15
CA MET A 1 10.33 -1.67 -9.73
C MET A 1 9.85 -0.56 -10.67
N ASN A 2 9.24 -0.88 -11.81
CA ASN A 2 8.69 0.10 -12.75
C ASN A 2 7.16 0.28 -12.58
N ARG A 3 6.58 1.27 -13.27
CA ARG A 3 5.15 1.63 -13.19
C ARG A 3 4.24 0.47 -13.59
N ASP A 4 4.52 -0.19 -14.71
CA ASP A 4 3.66 -1.26 -15.24
C ASP A 4 3.60 -2.45 -14.28
N ARG A 5 4.74 -2.82 -13.67
CA ARG A 5 4.78 -3.85 -12.64
C ARG A 5 3.94 -3.47 -11.42
N LEU A 6 3.98 -2.22 -10.97
CA LEU A 6 3.15 -1.75 -9.87
C LEU A 6 1.65 -1.79 -10.22
N ILE A 7 1.28 -1.37 -11.44
CA ILE A 7 -0.10 -1.45 -11.94
C ILE A 7 -0.59 -2.91 -11.95
N ASN A 8 0.26 -3.85 -12.39
CA ASN A 8 -0.06 -5.28 -12.41
C ASN A 8 -0.28 -5.84 -11.00
N LEU A 9 0.55 -5.46 -10.02
CA LEU A 9 0.35 -5.88 -8.62
C LEU A 9 -0.97 -5.37 -8.04
N LEU A 10 -1.44 -4.21 -8.51
CA LEU A 10 -2.71 -3.63 -8.07
C LEU A 10 -3.93 -4.20 -8.81
N ALA A 11 -3.74 -5.13 -9.76
CA ALA A 11 -4.80 -5.53 -10.67
C ALA A 11 -5.96 -6.29 -10.01
N ALA A 12 -5.66 -7.08 -8.97
CA ALA A 12 -6.59 -7.98 -8.30
C ALA A 12 -7.33 -7.37 -7.10
N GLY A 13 -7.05 -6.11 -6.75
CA GLY A 13 -7.62 -5.49 -5.55
C GLY A 13 -8.96 -4.78 -5.77
N GLY A 14 -9.58 -4.37 -4.66
CA GLY A 14 -10.85 -3.66 -4.62
C GLY A 14 -10.78 -2.19 -5.09
N GLU A 15 -11.73 -1.38 -4.67
CA GLU A 15 -11.90 -0.03 -5.20
C GLU A 15 -10.69 0.90 -4.98
N ALA A 16 -10.08 0.89 -3.79
CA ALA A 16 -8.87 1.66 -3.52
C ALA A 16 -7.70 1.30 -4.46
N PHE A 17 -7.60 0.03 -4.87
CA PHE A 17 -6.59 -0.44 -5.81
C PHE A 17 -6.91 0.02 -7.23
N ARG A 18 -8.19 0.04 -7.61
CA ARG A 18 -8.64 0.62 -8.88
C ARG A 18 -8.29 2.12 -8.97
N GLU A 19 -8.59 2.90 -7.93
CA GLU A 19 -8.26 4.33 -7.91
C GLU A 19 -6.75 4.57 -8.00
N CYS A 20 -5.96 3.81 -7.24
CA CYS A 20 -4.51 3.89 -7.30
C CYS A 20 -3.96 3.56 -8.71
N ARG A 21 -4.52 2.54 -9.39
CA ARG A 21 -4.16 2.23 -10.79
C ARG A 21 -4.52 3.37 -11.74
N LEU A 22 -5.69 3.97 -11.59
CA LEU A 22 -6.11 5.12 -12.42
C LEU A 22 -5.17 6.31 -12.21
N ALA A 23 -4.77 6.58 -10.97
CA ALA A 23 -3.77 7.62 -10.67
C ALA A 23 -2.42 7.32 -11.35
N LEU A 24 -1.92 6.09 -11.25
CA LEU A 24 -0.68 5.68 -11.92
C LEU A 24 -0.75 5.80 -13.44
N ALA A 25 -1.86 5.36 -14.05
CA ALA A 25 -2.11 5.48 -15.49
C ALA A 25 -2.22 6.95 -15.93
N GLY A 26 -2.77 7.82 -15.07
CA GLY A 26 -2.82 9.27 -15.27
C GLY A 26 -1.50 10.01 -15.04
N GLY A 27 -0.39 9.28 -14.82
CA GLY A 27 0.94 9.89 -14.69
C GLY A 27 1.33 10.28 -13.26
N ALA A 28 0.61 9.81 -12.24
CA ALA A 28 0.99 10.04 -10.85
C ALA A 28 2.44 9.60 -10.59
N SER A 29 3.10 10.35 -9.71
CA SER A 29 4.41 10.01 -9.19
C SER A 29 4.28 8.85 -8.21
N PHE A 30 5.25 7.93 -8.22
CA PHE A 30 5.27 6.83 -7.28
C PHE A 30 6.70 6.56 -6.81
N ALA A 31 6.81 6.01 -5.60
CA ALA A 31 8.05 5.53 -5.04
C ALA A 31 7.79 4.25 -4.27
N VAL A 32 8.68 3.25 -4.40
CA VAL A 32 8.64 2.03 -3.61
C VAL A 32 9.99 1.80 -2.97
N ARG A 33 9.99 1.69 -1.65
CA ARG A 33 11.18 1.37 -0.86
C ARG A 33 11.37 -0.13 -0.89
N THR A 34 12.48 -0.59 -1.47
CA THR A 34 12.77 -2.02 -1.64
C THR A 34 13.30 -2.69 -0.38
N LYS A 35 13.59 -1.92 0.69
CA LYS A 35 13.92 -2.49 2.00
C LYS A 35 12.64 -3.08 2.61
N PRO A 36 12.55 -4.40 2.81
CA PRO A 36 11.41 -5.02 3.48
C PRO A 36 11.36 -4.59 4.95
N LEU A 37 10.15 -4.56 5.50
CA LEU A 37 9.86 -4.31 6.91
C LEU A 37 8.88 -5.40 7.39
N PRO A 38 9.03 -5.90 8.63
CA PRO A 38 8.06 -6.79 9.23
C PRO A 38 6.67 -6.15 9.30
N ALA A 39 5.62 -6.89 8.97
CA ALA A 39 4.25 -6.39 8.98
C ALA A 39 3.76 -6.10 10.41
N ASP A 40 4.19 -6.90 11.39
CA ASP A 40 3.92 -6.71 12.81
C ASP A 40 4.52 -5.43 13.41
N GLU A 41 5.65 -4.94 12.90
CA GLU A 41 6.20 -3.62 13.27
C GLU A 41 5.31 -2.47 12.74
N LEU A 42 4.68 -2.67 11.58
CA LEU A 42 3.85 -1.67 10.92
C LEU A 42 2.41 -1.67 11.44
N ALA A 43 1.85 -2.84 11.77
CA ALA A 43 0.45 -2.98 12.14
C ALA A 43 0.01 -2.06 13.29
N PRO A 44 0.74 -1.95 14.43
CA PRO A 44 0.38 -1.04 15.52
C PRO A 44 0.40 0.42 15.08
N THR A 45 1.40 0.81 14.29
CA THR A 45 1.55 2.19 13.79
C THR A 45 0.37 2.57 12.91
N TYR A 46 -0.06 1.69 12.02
CA TYR A 46 -1.17 1.98 11.11
C TYR A 46 -2.54 1.79 11.74
N ALA A 47 -2.68 0.92 12.76
CA ALA A 47 -3.87 0.85 13.60
C ALA A 47 -4.10 2.17 14.36
N ALA A 48 -3.07 2.71 15.03
CA ALA A 48 -3.19 4.01 15.70
C ALA A 48 -3.53 5.13 14.71
N ARG A 49 -2.96 5.11 13.49
CA ARG A 49 -3.33 6.08 12.45
C ARG A 49 -4.77 5.91 11.98
N LEU A 50 -5.28 4.68 11.90
CA LEU A 50 -6.67 4.42 11.52
C LEU A 50 -7.60 5.06 12.56
N GLU A 51 -7.39 4.79 13.84
CA GLU A 51 -8.16 5.37 14.95
C GLU A 51 -8.18 6.90 14.91
N ILE A 52 -7.00 7.54 14.73
CA ILE A 52 -6.90 9.00 14.62
C ILE A 52 -7.69 9.53 13.41
N THR A 53 -7.64 8.80 12.29
CA THR A 53 -8.29 9.21 11.04
C THR A 53 -9.82 9.07 11.17
N GLU A 54 -10.30 7.97 11.76
CA GLU A 54 -11.71 7.72 12.04
C GLU A 54 -12.27 8.74 13.05
N ALA A 55 -11.53 9.04 14.12
CA ALA A 55 -11.92 10.05 15.10
C ALA A 55 -12.03 11.46 14.49
N ALA A 56 -11.27 11.74 13.43
CA ALA A 56 -11.34 12.98 12.67
C ALA A 56 -12.46 12.99 11.60
N GLY A 57 -13.24 11.91 11.46
CA GLY A 57 -14.27 11.77 10.43
C GLY A 57 -13.71 11.71 9.00
N LEU A 58 -12.42 11.38 8.85
CA LEU A 58 -11.77 11.25 7.57
C LEU A 58 -11.88 9.77 7.14
N ASP A 59 -12.70 9.45 6.14
CA ASP A 59 -12.69 8.10 5.60
C ASP A 59 -11.47 7.93 4.67
N ARG A 60 -10.56 7.05 5.04
CA ARG A 60 -9.43 6.63 4.19
C ARG A 60 -9.73 5.25 3.64
N GLN A 61 -10.29 5.25 2.44
CA GLN A 61 -10.64 4.05 1.70
C GLN A 61 -9.48 3.03 1.68
N GLY A 62 -9.79 1.81 2.11
CA GLY A 62 -8.84 0.69 2.11
C GLY A 62 -7.87 0.66 3.30
N MET A 63 -7.85 1.67 4.17
CA MET A 63 -6.93 1.70 5.31
C MET A 63 -7.25 0.64 6.37
N ALA A 64 -8.53 0.47 6.72
CA ALA A 64 -8.96 -0.58 7.65
C ALA A 64 -8.60 -1.99 7.13
N ALA A 65 -8.91 -2.27 5.86
CA ALA A 65 -8.54 -3.53 5.22
C ALA A 65 -7.01 -3.76 5.20
N ALA A 66 -6.22 -2.72 4.94
CA ALA A 66 -4.76 -2.81 4.96
C ALA A 66 -4.22 -3.12 6.37
N VAL A 67 -4.78 -2.50 7.41
CA VAL A 67 -4.40 -2.78 8.81
C VAL A 67 -4.70 -4.23 9.18
N GLU A 68 -5.88 -4.75 8.80
CA GLU A 68 -6.22 -6.15 9.06
C GLU A 68 -5.30 -7.13 8.31
N VAL A 69 -4.92 -6.82 7.08
CA VAL A 69 -3.92 -7.61 6.33
C VAL A 69 -2.56 -7.58 7.03
N LEU A 70 -2.09 -6.42 7.50
CA LEU A 70 -0.82 -6.32 8.23
C LEU A 70 -0.83 -7.15 9.51
N LYS A 71 -1.93 -7.11 10.27
CA LYS A 71 -2.09 -7.94 11.47
C LYS A 71 -2.08 -9.44 11.13
N ALA A 72 -2.76 -9.83 10.07
CA ALA A 72 -2.85 -11.24 9.63
C ALA A 72 -1.53 -11.79 9.08
N LEU A 73 -0.67 -10.91 8.51
CA LEU A 73 0.64 -11.29 7.99
C LEU A 73 1.65 -11.65 9.08
N GLY A 74 1.49 -11.14 10.31
CA GLY A 74 2.42 -11.43 11.41
C GLY A 74 3.86 -11.03 11.09
N ASP A 75 4.77 -12.00 11.11
CA ASP A 75 6.19 -11.84 10.80
C ASP A 75 6.50 -11.73 9.30
N GLY A 76 5.47 -11.79 8.44
CA GLY A 76 5.60 -11.57 7.00
C GLY A 76 6.17 -10.19 6.66
N GLU A 77 7.01 -10.13 5.63
CA GLU A 77 7.67 -8.88 5.21
C GLU A 77 6.91 -8.14 4.11
N VAL A 78 6.83 -6.82 4.24
CA VAL A 78 6.28 -5.91 3.24
C VAL A 78 7.24 -4.79 2.89
N CYS A 79 7.20 -4.36 1.63
CA CYS A 79 7.80 -3.13 1.17
C CYS A 79 6.77 -2.00 1.20
N LEU A 80 7.21 -0.81 1.60
CA LEU A 80 6.38 0.39 1.58
C LEU A 80 6.43 1.06 0.21
N GLY A 81 5.25 1.32 -0.35
CA GLY A 81 5.09 2.13 -1.55
C GLY A 81 4.22 3.34 -1.31
N GLU A 82 4.35 4.34 -2.16
CA GLU A 82 3.43 5.45 -2.22
C GLU A 82 3.14 5.86 -3.66
N VAL A 83 1.93 6.35 -3.89
CA VAL A 83 1.50 7.00 -5.12
C VAL A 83 0.94 8.36 -4.77
N VAL A 84 1.46 9.41 -5.40
CA VAL A 84 1.12 10.80 -5.15
C VAL A 84 0.48 11.39 -6.40
N ALA A 85 -0.80 11.73 -6.28
CA ALA A 85 -1.58 12.45 -7.27
C ALA A 85 -2.01 13.83 -6.70
N PRO A 86 -2.42 14.80 -7.53
CA PRO A 86 -2.72 16.16 -7.07
C PRO A 86 -3.77 16.27 -5.95
N ARG A 87 -4.71 15.32 -5.87
CA ARG A 87 -5.81 15.33 -4.88
C ARG A 87 -5.80 14.14 -3.93
N GLN A 88 -4.89 13.19 -4.13
CA GLN A 88 -4.92 11.90 -3.45
C GLN A 88 -3.51 11.38 -3.23
N ARG A 89 -3.29 10.76 -2.09
CA ARG A 89 -2.06 10.01 -1.80
C ARG A 89 -2.45 8.62 -1.35
N PHE A 90 -1.87 7.62 -2.01
CA PHE A 90 -2.04 6.22 -1.66
C PHE A 90 -0.78 5.76 -0.95
N LEU A 91 -0.95 5.06 0.17
CA LEU A 91 0.10 4.31 0.80
C LEU A 91 -0.13 2.82 0.48
N LEU A 92 0.93 2.14 0.07
CA LEU A 92 0.89 0.76 -0.36
C LEU A 92 1.76 -0.09 0.57
N PHE A 93 1.21 -1.25 0.95
CA PHE A 93 1.95 -2.34 1.59
C PHE A 93 2.02 -3.47 0.58
N LEU A 94 3.21 -3.71 0.06
CA LEU A 94 3.44 -4.68 -1.00
C LEU A 94 4.21 -5.85 -0.40
N LEU A 95 3.75 -7.08 -0.60
CA LEU A 95 4.50 -8.26 -0.14
C LEU A 95 5.93 -8.23 -0.70
N ALA A 96 6.92 -8.45 0.15
CA ALA A 96 8.32 -8.28 -0.21
C ALA A 96 8.75 -9.20 -1.36
N ASP A 97 8.25 -10.43 -1.40
CA ASP A 97 8.48 -11.39 -2.49
C ASP A 97 8.01 -10.84 -3.85
N ARG A 98 6.86 -10.18 -3.89
CA ARG A 98 6.32 -9.55 -5.11
C ARG A 98 7.11 -8.34 -5.59
N VAL A 99 7.91 -7.73 -4.72
CA VAL A 99 8.75 -6.56 -5.02
C VAL A 99 10.17 -6.97 -5.36
N CYS A 100 10.74 -7.93 -4.62
CA CYS A 100 12.12 -8.37 -4.72
C CYS A 100 12.34 -9.51 -5.73
N CYS A 101 11.30 -10.21 -6.20
CA CYS A 101 11.43 -11.15 -7.31
C CYS A 101 11.77 -10.41 -8.61
N THR A 102 13.05 -10.16 -8.82
CA THR A 102 13.67 -10.00 -10.14
C THR A 102 13.95 -11.43 -10.62
N ASP A 103 13.48 -11.78 -11.81
CA ASP A 103 13.68 -13.04 -12.55
C ASP A 103 14.27 -14.26 -11.83
N ARG A 104 13.47 -15.33 -11.73
CA ARG A 104 13.98 -16.71 -11.79
C ARG A 104 13.36 -17.40 -12.98
#